data_AF-E2C688-F1
#
_entry.id   AF-E2C688-F1
#
_cell.length_a   1.000
_cell.length_b   1.000
_cell.length_c   1.000
_cell.angle_alpha   90.00
_cell.angle_beta   90.00
_cell.angle_gamma   90.00
#
_symmetry.space_group_name_H-M   'P 1'
#
loop_
_entity.id
_entity.type
_entity.pdbx_description
1 polymer ?
#
loop_
_entity_poly.entity_id
_entity_poly.type
_entity_poly.pdbx_seq_one_letter_code
_entity_poly.pdbx_strand_id
1 'polypeptide(L)' 'FLQNVLRPKIRKLRPEMLQSGVLILHDNARPHIGAPVIELLEKKGWERFRHPAYSPDLNP' A
#
# COMPACT_ATOMS: atom_id res chain seq x y z
N PHE A 1 -8.23 7.31 2.66
CA PHE A 1 -6.80 7.62 2.43
C PHE A 1 -6.29 7.15 1.06
N LEU A 2 -6.32 5.85 0.74
CA LEU A 2 -5.75 5.31 -0.52
C LEU A 2 -6.27 5.99 -1.81
N GLN A 3 -7.58 6.12 -1.97
CA GLN A 3 -8.19 6.71 -3.19
C GLN A 3 -8.02 8.23 -3.27
N ASN A 4 -8.21 8.92 -2.15
CA ASN A 4 -8.36 10.38 -2.15
C ASN A 4 -7.04 11.10 -1.89
N VAL A 5 -6.02 10.40 -1.39
CA VAL A 5 -4.72 11.00 -1.03
C VAL A 5 -3.58 10.32 -1.77
N LEU A 6 -3.45 9.00 -1.63
CA LEU A 6 -2.27 8.30 -2.14
C LEU A 6 -2.28 8.19 -3.67
N ARG A 7 -3.40 7.76 -4.27
CA ARG A 7 -3.52 7.60 -5.73
C ARG A 7 -3.33 8.93 -6.50
N PRO A 8 -3.90 10.08 -6.09
CA PRO A 8 -3.62 11.37 -6.73
C PRO A 8 -2.15 11.78 -6.60
N LYS A 9 -1.52 11.55 -5.45
CA LYS A 9 -0.09 11.84 -5.24
C LYS A 9 0.80 10.99 -6.15
N ILE A 10 0.57 9.68 -6.23
CA ILE A 10 1.32 8.80 -7.14
C ILE A 10 1.12 9.28 -8.59
N ARG A 11 -0.11 9.56 -9.02
CA ARG A 11 -0.38 10.06 -10.37
C ARG A 11 0.39 11.36 -10.70
N LYS A 12 0.59 12.24 -9.71
CA LYS A 12 1.31 13.50 -9.88
C LYS A 12 2.84 13.32 -9.86
N LEU A 13 3.34 12.48 -8.96
CA LEU A 13 4.78 12.39 -8.65
C LEU A 13 5.49 11.24 -9.38
N ARG A 14 4.78 10.13 -9.63
CA ARG A 14 5.28 8.89 -10.23
C ARG A 14 4.17 8.16 -11.02
N PRO A 15 3.67 8.75 -12.12
CA PRO A 15 2.57 8.17 -12.92
C PRO A 15 2.88 6.76 -13.46
N GLU A 16 4.14 6.46 -13.75
CA GLU A 16 4.64 5.17 -14.23
C GLU A 16 4.35 4.02 -13.24
N MET A 17 4.38 4.30 -11.93
CA MET A 17 4.08 3.30 -10.89
C MET A 17 2.64 2.77 -10.97
N LEU A 18 1.71 3.53 -11.55
CA LEU A 18 0.33 3.06 -11.72
C LEU A 18 0.19 2.02 -12.84
N GLN A 19 1.17 1.94 -13.76
CA GLN A 19 1.17 0.98 -14.86
C GLN A 19 2.03 -0.25 -14.53
N SER A 20 3.15 -0.05 -13.83
CA SER A 20 4.07 -1.14 -13.45
C SER A 20 3.62 -1.95 -12.22
N GLY A 21 2.54 -1.53 -11.56
CA GLY A 21 2.13 -2.07 -10.27
C GLY A 21 2.77 -1.33 -9.10
N VAL A 22 2.05 -1.31 -7.97
CA VAL A 22 2.48 -0.62 -6.74
C VAL A 22 2.70 -1.67 -5.67
N LEU A 23 3.93 -1.76 -5.15
CA LEU A 23 4.24 -2.52 -3.95
C LEU A 23 4.12 -1.60 -2.73
N ILE A 24 3.24 -1.93 -1.79
CA ILE A 24 2.99 -1.13 -0.58
C ILE A 24 3.68 -1.75 0.62
N LEU A 25 4.49 -0.93 1.28
CA LEU A 25 5.00 -1.18 2.62
C LEU A 25 4.10 -0.46 3.63
N HIS A 26 3.54 -1.21 4.57
CA HIS A 26 2.81 -0.67 5.72
C HIS A 26 3.08 -1.57 6.93
N ASP A 27 2.90 -1.04 8.14
CA ASP A 27 3.02 -1.81 9.35
C ASP A 27 1.83 -2.78 9.55
N ASN A 28 2.00 -3.77 10.42
CA ASN A 28 0.97 -4.79 10.67
C ASN A 28 -0.13 -4.32 11.64
N ALA A 29 -0.38 -3.00 11.76
CA ALA A 29 -1.46 -2.51 12.60
C ALA A 29 -2.81 -3.08 12.13
N ARG A 30 -3.69 -3.41 13.08
CA ARG A 30 -5.02 -4.00 12.83
C ARG A 30 -5.84 -3.34 11.71
N PRO A 31 -5.90 -1.99 11.57
CA PRO A 31 -6.65 -1.39 10.46
C PRO A 31 -6.07 -1.69 9.07
N HIS A 32 -4.80 -2.07 8.95
CA HIS A 32 -4.14 -2.30 7.66
C HIS A 32 -4.16 -3.77 7.21
N ILE A 33 -4.33 -4.70 8.14
CA ILE A 33 -4.43 -6.14 7.86
C ILE A 33 -5.89 -6.62 7.72
N GLY A 34 -6.87 -5.73 7.85
CA GLY A 34 -8.28 -6.07 7.69
C GLY A 34 -8.60 -6.51 6.26
N ALA A 35 -9.45 -7.54 6.11
CA ALA A 35 -9.89 -8.04 4.81
C ALA A 35 -10.37 -6.95 3.82
N PRO A 36 -11.14 -5.93 4.26
CA PRO A 36 -11.57 -4.86 3.35
C PRO A 36 -10.42 -4.06 2.75
N VAL A 37 -9.31 -3.92 3.50
CA VAL A 37 -8.12 -3.21 3.01
C VAL A 37 -7.37 -4.08 2.01
N ILE A 38 -7.19 -5.36 2.32
CA ILE A 38 -6.51 -6.30 1.42
C ILE A 38 -7.26 -6.40 0.08
N GLU A 39 -8.57 -6.60 0.12
CA GLU A 39 -9.40 -6.66 -1.10
C GLU A 39 -9.33 -5.36 -1.92
N LEU A 40 -9.31 -4.21 -1.25
CA LEU A 40 -9.17 -2.92 -1.92
C LEU A 40 -7.82 -2.77 -2.62
N LEU A 41 -6.73 -3.28 -2.02
CA LEU A 41 -5.40 -3.25 -2.61
C LEU A 41 -5.33 -4.16 -3.84
N GLU A 42 -5.83 -5.40 -3.72
CA GLU A 42 -5.89 -6.37 -4.82
C GLU A 42 -6.72 -5.84 -6.00
N LYS A 43 -7.90 -5.26 -5.72
CA LYS A 43 -8.75 -4.63 -6.75
C LYS A 43 -8.07 -3.47 -7.48
N LYS A 44 -7.06 -2.85 -6.86
CA LYS A 44 -6.27 -1.79 -7.48
C LYS A 44 -4.98 -2.29 -8.14
N GLY A 45 -4.71 -3.60 -8.10
CA GLY A 45 -3.47 -4.19 -8.59
C GLY A 45 -2.26 -3.80 -7.75
N TRP A 46 -2.48 -3.53 -6.45
CA TRP A 46 -1.44 -3.09 -5.53
C TRP A 46 -1.03 -4.27 -4.66
N GLU A 47 0.23 -4.69 -4.80
CA GLU A 47 0.80 -5.78 -4.04
C GLU A 47 1.22 -5.32 -2.65
N ARG A 48 1.08 -6.20 -1.66
CA ARG A 48 1.50 -5.93 -0.29
C ARG A 48 2.87 -6.54 -0.04
N PHE A 49 3.81 -5.74 0.44
CA PHE A 49 5.06 -6.26 0.95
C PHE A 49 4.81 -7.01 2.26
N ARG A 50 5.31 -8.25 2.37
CA ARG A 50 5.19 -9.03 3.61
C ARG A 50 6.16 -8.47 4.65
N HIS A 51 5.63 -7.70 5.59
CA HIS A 51 6.37 -7.19 6.73
C HIS A 51 6.29 -8.13 7.95
N PRO A 52 7.40 -8.44 8.63
CA PRO A 52 7.36 -9.15 9.91
C PRO A 52 6.66 -8.33 11.00
N ALA A 53 6.07 -9.01 11.99
CA ALA A 53 5.45 -8.35 13.14
C ALA A 53 6.54 -7.67 14.00
N TYR A 54 6.19 -6.53 14.61
CA TYR A 54 7.05 -5.80 15.56
C TYR A 54 8.46 -5.51 15.05
N SER A 55 8.58 -5.12 13.77
CA SER A 55 9.84 -4.70 13.16
C SER A 55 9.81 -3.20 12.84
N PRO A 56 9.82 -2.33 13.88
CA PRO A 56 9.84 -0.88 13.68
C PRO A 56 11.11 -0.43 12.96
N ASP A 57 12.25 -1.10 13.19
CA ASP A 57 13.55 -0.80 12.57
C ASP A 57 13.56 -1.01 11.04
N LEU A 58 12.53 -1.67 10.51
CA LEU A 58 12.39 -1.97 9.08
C LEU A 58 11.44 -0.98 8.35
N ASN A 59 10.92 0.03 9.05
CA ASN A 59 10.13 1.09 8.44
C ASN A 59 11.02 2.31 8.13
N PRO A 60 11.06 2.80 6.87
CA PRO A 60 11.87 3.94 6.46
C PRO A 60 11.33 5.31 6.90
#